data_AF-A0AA37TII2-F1
#
_entry.id   AF-A0AA37TII2-F1
#
_cell.length_a   1.000
_cell.length_b   1.000
_cell.length_c   1.000
_cell.angle_alpha   90.00
_cell.angle_beta   90.00
_cell.angle_gamma   90.00
#
_symmetry.space_group_name_H-M   'P 1'
#
loop_
_entity.id
_entity.type
_entity.pdbx_description
1 polymer ?
#
loop_
_entity_poly.entity_id
_entity_poly.type
_entity_poly.pdbx_seq_one_letter_code
_entity_poly.pdbx_strand_id
1 'polypeptide(L)'
;MTDASRPGTHDGGTDDAARVSLALDGTREAPVIRLNGPGDPAEAAAAILARAEALTAADTRVLRIGVEADPDTAGRLLALGAARRIGGGVEILPGLLWQCAARWLPAARPPFPELFTVTQGRRHPLRPETPAGTVYARTIPWLGRRLSFRTLTEPGDVILFSTWMNDPRVAAVWQETGTLEAHAAYIAQLQADPATLPLLGCLDGAPFGYFELYWARESRLGPLYESGPYDRGWHVAIGDDAVRGRPYLSAWLPSLMHYLFLDEPRTQRIVGEPRADHAQQIWNLHASGFATIATVDFPHKRAALVALSRAHFVRDRLWVPGAAAADAAPRPPSVPV
;
A
#
# COMPACT_ATOMS: atom_id res chain seq x y z
N MET A 1 -20.59 -42.36 51.96
CA MET A 1 -19.25 -42.83 52.37
C MET A 1 -18.33 -42.59 51.19
N THR A 2 -17.75 -41.38 51.12
CA THR A 2 -16.34 -41.01 51.49
C THR A 2 -15.41 -41.21 50.28
N ASP A 3 -14.99 -40.16 49.55
CA ASP A 3 -13.93 -39.14 49.83
C ASP A 3 -12.53 -39.80 49.80
N ALA A 4 -11.41 -39.33 49.21
CA ALA A 4 -10.90 -38.11 48.54
C ALA A 4 -9.79 -38.60 47.56
N SER A 5 -9.36 -37.93 46.48
CA SER A 5 -8.31 -36.91 46.53
C SER A 5 -7.97 -36.38 45.12
N ARG A 6 -7.81 -35.06 45.00
CA ARG A 6 -6.97 -34.31 44.03
C ARG A 6 -5.61 -34.02 44.70
N PRO A 7 -4.48 -33.74 43.99
CA PRO A 7 -4.23 -32.53 43.17
C PRO A 7 -3.32 -32.83 41.94
N GLY A 8 -2.86 -31.94 41.04
CA GLY A 8 -2.86 -30.49 40.80
C GLY A 8 -2.33 -30.26 39.36
N THR A 9 -2.86 -29.29 38.61
CA THR A 9 -2.14 -28.06 38.18
C THR A 9 -0.74 -28.25 37.59
N HIS A 10 -0.64 -28.17 36.26
CA HIS A 10 0.48 -27.55 35.55
C HIS A 10 -0.11 -26.84 34.32
N ASP A 11 -0.30 -25.52 34.40
CA ASP A 11 0.65 -24.48 33.97
C ASP A 11 0.45 -24.21 32.46
N GLY A 12 -0.35 -23.23 32.05
CA GLY A 12 -0.25 -21.84 32.52
C GLY A 12 0.89 -21.08 31.83
N GLY A 13 1.47 -21.61 30.76
CA GLY A 13 2.43 -20.89 29.92
C GLY A 13 1.75 -19.83 29.07
N THR A 14 1.36 -18.70 29.69
CA THR A 14 1.27 -17.43 28.99
C THR A 14 2.66 -17.09 28.48
N ASP A 15 2.83 -17.14 27.16
CA ASP A 15 3.96 -16.54 26.47
C ASP A 15 3.83 -15.01 26.61
N ASP A 16 4.08 -14.50 27.82
CA ASP A 16 4.15 -13.08 28.13
C ASP A 16 5.53 -12.60 27.67
N ALA A 17 5.74 -12.62 26.36
CA ALA A 17 6.80 -11.86 25.73
C ALA A 17 6.63 -10.42 26.21
N ALA A 18 7.57 -9.94 27.03
CA ALA A 18 7.51 -8.66 27.70
C ALA A 18 7.12 -7.56 26.71
N ARG A 19 5.85 -7.14 26.74
CA ARG A 19 5.33 -6.13 25.81
C ARG A 19 6.11 -4.83 26.02
N VAL A 20 6.73 -4.32 24.95
CA VAL A 20 7.38 -3.01 24.95
C VAL A 20 6.42 -1.96 25.51
N SER A 21 6.81 -1.31 26.61
CA SER A 21 6.01 -0.30 27.28
C SER A 21 6.30 1.08 26.71
N LEU A 22 5.27 1.79 26.25
CA LEU A 22 5.36 3.13 25.69
C LEU A 22 4.44 4.09 26.44
N ALA A 23 4.93 5.28 26.76
CA ALA A 23 4.12 6.41 27.21
C ALA A 23 3.86 7.40 26.05
N LEU A 24 2.74 8.12 26.12
CA LEU A 24 2.39 9.16 25.16
C LEU A 24 2.16 10.48 25.91
N ASP A 25 3.00 11.47 25.61
CA ASP A 25 2.92 12.83 26.12
C ASP A 25 2.72 13.84 24.97
N GLY A 26 2.75 15.13 25.30
CA GLY A 26 2.76 16.22 24.32
C GLY A 26 1.36 16.67 23.88
N THR A 27 1.30 17.35 22.74
CA THR A 27 0.05 17.89 22.20
C THR A 27 -0.52 16.98 21.12
N ARG A 28 -1.77 17.24 20.72
CA ARG A 28 -2.42 16.53 19.61
C ARG A 28 -1.65 16.65 18.29
N GLU A 29 -1.05 17.80 18.01
CA GLU A 29 -0.33 18.08 16.76
C GLU A 29 1.14 17.64 16.81
N ALA A 30 1.71 17.60 18.01
CA ALA A 30 3.09 17.20 18.26
C ALA A 30 3.18 16.29 19.49
N PRO A 31 2.69 15.04 19.40
CA PRO A 31 2.82 14.07 20.47
C PRO A 31 4.27 13.63 20.65
N VAL A 32 4.57 13.06 21.82
CA VAL A 32 5.88 12.48 22.14
C VAL A 32 5.67 11.03 22.58
N ILE A 33 6.34 10.09 21.92
CA ILE A 33 6.38 8.68 22.31
C ILE A 33 7.63 8.46 23.15
N ARG A 34 7.47 8.03 24.40
CA ARG A 34 8.58 7.67 25.29
C ARG A 34 8.65 6.16 25.48
N LEU A 35 9.83 5.58 25.26
CA LEU A 35 10.12 4.19 25.58
C LEU A 35 10.36 4.04 27.09
N ASN A 36 9.64 3.13 27.74
CA ASN A 36 9.78 2.87 29.16
C ASN A 36 10.65 1.62 29.38
N GLY A 37 11.82 1.83 29.98
CA GLY A 37 12.74 0.76 30.33
C GLY A 37 13.59 0.25 29.16
N PRO A 38 14.64 -0.52 29.44
CA PRO A 38 15.46 -1.16 28.42
C PRO A 38 14.71 -2.32 27.76
N GLY A 39 15.02 -2.61 26.50
CA GLY A 39 14.47 -3.73 25.74
C GLY A 39 15.27 -3.96 24.46
N ASP A 40 14.87 -4.94 23.64
CA ASP A 40 15.46 -5.12 22.33
C ASP A 40 15.17 -3.89 21.45
N PRO A 41 16.21 -3.21 20.91
CA PRO A 41 15.99 -2.01 20.11
C PRO A 41 15.17 -2.25 18.82
N ALA A 42 15.14 -3.47 18.28
CA ALA A 42 14.33 -3.77 17.10
C ALA A 42 12.83 -3.85 17.45
N GLU A 43 12.48 -4.58 18.50
CA GLU A 43 11.12 -4.62 19.05
C GLU A 43 10.66 -3.23 19.51
N ALA A 44 11.52 -2.46 20.17
CA ALA A 44 11.21 -1.11 20.61
C ALA A 44 10.91 -0.18 19.43
N ALA A 45 11.76 -0.19 18.39
CA ALA A 45 11.50 0.58 17.17
C ALA A 45 10.19 0.16 16.50
N ALA A 46 9.91 -1.14 16.41
CA ALA A 46 8.65 -1.63 15.84
C ALA A 46 7.42 -1.15 16.62
N ALA A 47 7.47 -1.18 17.96
CA ALA A 47 6.40 -0.67 18.82
C ALA A 47 6.18 0.84 18.66
N ILE A 48 7.26 1.63 18.60
CA ILE A 48 7.21 3.08 18.38
C ILE A 48 6.56 3.38 17.01
N LEU A 49 6.98 2.69 15.95
CA LEU A 49 6.42 2.87 14.61
C LEU A 49 4.95 2.47 14.54
N ALA A 50 4.54 1.40 15.21
CA ALA A 50 3.14 0.99 15.30
C ALA A 50 2.28 2.05 16.03
N ARG A 51 2.81 2.65 17.10
CA ARG A 51 2.14 3.74 17.82
C ARG A 51 2.06 5.01 16.97
N ALA A 52 3.13 5.35 16.25
CA ALA A 52 3.18 6.48 15.32
C ALA A 52 2.20 6.32 14.14
N GLU A 53 2.07 5.11 13.62
CA GLU A 53 1.07 4.77 12.60
C GLU A 53 -0.33 5.02 13.14
N ALA A 54 -0.67 4.50 14.32
CA ALA A 54 -1.99 4.69 14.91
C ALA A 54 -2.35 6.17 15.08
N LEU A 55 -1.40 6.99 15.55
CA LEU A 55 -1.59 8.44 15.72
C LEU A 55 -1.84 9.15 14.38
N THR A 56 -1.00 8.86 13.37
CA THR A 56 -1.07 9.54 12.06
C THR A 56 -2.20 9.03 11.16
N ALA A 57 -2.66 7.80 11.37
CA ALA A 57 -3.83 7.25 10.68
C ALA A 57 -5.15 7.76 11.27
N ALA A 58 -5.19 8.06 12.57
CA ALA A 58 -6.38 8.56 13.24
C ALA A 58 -6.56 10.09 13.09
N ASP A 59 -5.46 10.84 12.97
CA ASP A 59 -5.52 12.29 12.92
C ASP A 59 -4.49 12.92 11.98
N THR A 60 -4.97 13.55 10.91
CA THR A 60 -4.12 14.23 9.94
C THR A 60 -3.48 15.53 10.47
N ARG A 61 -3.87 16.00 11.67
CA ARG A 61 -3.23 17.14 12.34
C ARG A 61 -1.94 16.80 13.06
N VAL A 62 -1.60 15.52 13.23
CA VAL A 62 -0.29 15.13 13.78
C VAL A 62 0.79 15.57 12.77
N LEU A 63 1.55 16.62 13.08
CA LEU A 63 2.55 17.19 12.17
C LEU A 63 3.91 16.49 12.31
N ARG A 64 4.25 16.13 13.55
CA ARG A 64 5.50 15.45 13.94
C ARG A 64 5.26 14.65 15.21
N ILE A 65 6.11 13.69 15.48
CA ILE A 65 6.08 12.89 16.71
C ILE A 65 7.48 12.87 17.30
N GLY A 66 7.68 13.49 18.47
CA GLY A 66 8.94 13.37 19.20
C GLY A 66 9.13 11.94 19.70
N VAL A 67 10.36 11.46 19.73
CA VAL A 67 10.68 10.13 20.27
C VAL A 67 11.76 10.24 21.32
N GLU A 68 11.45 9.77 22.53
CA GLU A 68 12.38 9.62 23.63
C GLU A 68 12.69 8.13 23.81
N ALA A 69 13.83 7.70 23.31
CA ALA A 69 14.28 6.32 23.35
C ALA A 69 15.81 6.27 23.52
N ASP A 70 16.34 5.11 23.88
CA ASP A 70 17.78 4.88 23.96
C ASP A 70 18.46 5.08 22.58
N PRO A 71 19.80 5.32 22.55
CA PRO A 71 20.51 5.60 21.32
C PRO A 71 20.43 4.51 20.25
N ASP A 72 20.32 3.24 20.62
CA ASP A 72 20.28 2.12 19.68
C ASP A 72 18.91 2.05 18.99
N THR A 73 17.83 2.23 19.77
CA THR A 73 16.47 2.34 19.24
C THR A 73 16.34 3.55 18.33
N ALA A 74 16.86 4.72 18.75
CA ALA A 74 16.88 5.92 17.92
C ALA A 74 17.69 5.72 16.63
N GLY A 75 18.85 5.05 16.73
CA GLY A 75 19.68 4.68 15.59
C GLY A 75 18.95 3.81 14.57
N ARG A 76 18.15 2.85 15.04
CA ARG A 76 17.31 2.01 14.16
C ARG A 76 16.20 2.79 13.46
N LEU A 77 15.51 3.69 14.16
CA LEU A 77 14.48 4.55 13.55
C LEU A 77 15.06 5.42 12.43
N LEU A 78 16.28 5.94 12.63
CA LEU A 78 17.04 6.68 11.61
C LEU A 78 17.45 5.79 10.43
N ALA A 79 17.98 4.59 10.71
CA ALA A 79 18.41 3.65 9.67
C ALA A 79 17.25 3.17 8.77
N LEU A 80 16.04 3.07 9.33
CA LEU A 80 14.81 2.77 8.59
C LEU A 80 14.31 3.95 7.74
N GLY A 81 14.88 5.15 7.90
CA GLY A 81 14.38 6.38 7.28
C GLY A 81 13.02 6.83 7.81
N ALA A 82 12.59 6.30 8.96
CA ALA A 82 11.30 6.64 9.57
C ALA A 82 11.36 7.88 10.47
N ALA A 83 12.56 8.26 10.91
CA ALA A 83 12.82 9.41 11.76
C ALA A 83 13.95 10.29 11.22
N ARG A 84 14.04 11.52 11.74
CA ARG A 84 15.19 12.42 11.55
C ARG A 84 15.71 12.90 12.90
N ARG A 85 16.96 13.37 12.94
CA ARG A 85 17.52 14.00 14.14
C ARG A 85 16.92 15.39 14.33
N ILE A 86 16.60 15.73 15.58
CA ILE A 86 16.21 17.07 16.00
C ILE A 86 16.78 17.35 17.39
N GLY A 87 17.61 18.40 17.51
CA GLY A 87 18.35 18.67 18.74
C GLY A 87 19.13 17.44 19.23
N GLY A 88 18.93 17.06 20.50
CA GLY A 88 19.52 15.87 21.11
C GLY A 88 18.73 14.56 20.92
N GLY A 89 17.61 14.58 20.19
CA GLY A 89 16.73 13.42 20.02
C GLY A 89 16.40 13.11 18.56
N VAL A 90 15.33 12.34 18.36
CA VAL A 90 14.78 12.06 17.03
C VAL A 90 13.29 12.36 17.00
N GLU A 91 12.78 12.65 15.81
CA GLU A 91 11.35 12.79 15.57
C GLU A 91 10.93 12.05 14.31
N ILE A 92 9.70 11.56 14.32
CA ILE A 92 9.02 10.92 13.20
C ILE A 92 8.14 11.97 12.53
N LEU A 93 8.36 12.19 11.24
CA LEU A 93 7.43 12.94 10.40
C LEU A 93 6.48 11.96 9.72
N PRO A 94 5.18 12.27 9.56
CA PRO A 94 4.25 11.40 8.85
C PRO A 94 4.73 11.04 7.44
N GLY A 95 5.33 11.98 6.71
CA GLY A 95 5.90 11.70 5.39
C GLY A 95 7.10 10.73 5.40
N LEU A 96 7.84 10.63 6.51
CA LEU A 96 8.92 9.64 6.68
C LEU A 96 8.34 8.27 7.03
N LEU A 97 7.45 8.22 8.04
CA LEU A 97 6.78 7.00 8.48
C LEU A 97 6.05 6.29 7.34
N TRP A 98 5.25 7.03 6.58
CA TRP A 98 4.48 6.51 5.46
C TRP A 98 5.32 6.33 4.18
N GLN A 99 6.64 6.50 4.25
CA GLN A 99 7.58 6.08 3.21
C GLN A 99 8.58 5.02 3.69
N CYS A 100 8.52 4.62 4.96
CA CYS A 100 9.33 3.55 5.53
C CYS A 100 8.83 2.19 5.02
N ALA A 101 9.37 1.74 3.88
CA ALA A 101 8.93 0.52 3.19
C ALA A 101 8.89 -0.72 4.09
N ALA A 102 9.88 -0.90 4.97
CA ALA A 102 9.97 -2.01 5.91
C ALA A 102 8.77 -2.10 6.89
N ARG A 103 7.99 -1.02 7.05
CA ARG A 103 6.77 -1.03 7.87
C ARG A 103 5.60 -1.73 7.17
N TRP A 104 5.55 -1.67 5.85
CA TRP A 104 4.37 -1.97 5.03
C TRP A 104 4.57 -3.16 4.10
N LEU A 105 5.82 -3.39 3.67
CA LEU A 105 6.21 -4.50 2.81
C LEU A 105 6.74 -5.63 3.70
N PRO A 106 6.07 -6.81 3.77
CA PRO A 106 6.54 -7.93 4.59
C PRO A 106 7.97 -8.39 4.26
N ALA A 107 8.36 -8.26 2.99
CA ALA A 107 9.71 -8.47 2.51
C ALA A 107 10.17 -7.25 1.70
N ALA A 108 10.54 -6.17 2.40
CA ALA A 108 11.11 -4.99 1.76
C ALA A 108 12.44 -5.36 1.07
N ARG A 109 12.52 -5.10 -0.24
CA ARG A 109 13.71 -5.38 -1.06
C ARG A 109 14.52 -4.10 -1.24
N PRO A 110 15.86 -4.16 -1.32
CA PRO A 110 16.64 -3.00 -1.75
C PRO A 110 16.24 -2.60 -3.18
N PRO A 111 16.39 -1.31 -3.56
CA PRO A 111 16.11 -0.87 -4.92
C PRO A 111 16.94 -1.68 -5.92
N PHE A 112 16.28 -2.23 -6.94
CA PHE A 112 16.97 -3.01 -7.97
C PHE A 112 17.94 -2.10 -8.75
N PRO A 113 19.19 -2.53 -9.02
CA PRO A 113 20.15 -1.72 -9.78
C PRO A 113 19.57 -1.24 -11.11
N GLU A 114 19.81 0.03 -11.47
CA GLU A 114 19.33 0.57 -12.74
C GLU A 114 20.26 0.13 -13.88
N LEU A 115 19.78 -0.79 -14.70
CA LEU A 115 20.37 -1.14 -15.98
C LEU A 115 19.28 -1.05 -17.04
N PHE A 116 19.53 -0.36 -18.16
CA PHE A 116 18.54 -0.26 -19.22
C PHE A 116 18.62 -1.45 -20.18
N THR A 117 17.45 -1.93 -20.60
CA THR A 117 17.27 -2.95 -21.64
C THR A 117 16.29 -2.45 -22.69
N VAL A 118 16.06 -3.25 -23.73
CA VAL A 118 15.06 -3.01 -24.77
C VAL A 118 14.20 -4.27 -24.94
N THR A 119 12.90 -4.14 -24.74
CA THR A 119 11.91 -5.18 -25.07
C THR A 119 10.88 -4.60 -26.02
N GLN A 120 10.48 -5.35 -27.05
CA GLN A 120 9.51 -4.90 -28.07
C GLN A 120 9.77 -3.49 -28.62
N GLY A 121 11.05 -3.13 -28.82
CA GLY A 121 11.47 -1.81 -29.32
C GLY A 121 11.39 -0.67 -28.31
N ARG A 122 11.05 -0.92 -27.04
CA ARG A 122 10.96 0.07 -25.97
C ARG A 122 12.17 -0.02 -25.05
N ARG A 123 12.89 1.08 -24.88
CA ARG A 123 13.99 1.18 -23.90
C ARG A 123 13.44 1.45 -22.50
N HIS A 124 13.72 0.59 -21.53
CA HIS A 124 13.25 0.73 -20.14
C HIS A 124 14.26 0.13 -19.15
N PRO A 125 14.17 0.43 -17.84
CA PRO A 125 14.97 -0.26 -16.83
C PRO A 125 14.65 -1.76 -16.80
N LEU A 126 15.67 -2.59 -16.61
CA LEU A 126 15.53 -4.00 -16.28
C LEU A 126 14.73 -4.13 -14.98
N ARG A 127 13.67 -4.95 -15.01
CA ARG A 127 12.78 -5.15 -13.88
C ARG A 127 13.28 -6.29 -13.00
N PRO A 128 13.10 -6.21 -11.67
CA PRO A 128 13.38 -7.34 -10.79
C PRO A 128 12.40 -8.49 -11.08
N GLU A 129 12.72 -9.67 -10.56
CA GLU A 129 11.77 -10.78 -10.53
C GLU A 129 10.51 -10.43 -9.73
N THR A 130 9.40 -11.02 -10.16
CA THR A 130 8.10 -10.90 -9.52
C THR A 130 8.20 -11.39 -8.07
N PRO A 131 7.82 -10.56 -7.07
CA PRO A 131 7.77 -11.01 -5.68
C PRO A 131 6.72 -12.12 -5.52
N ALA A 132 6.82 -12.91 -4.44
CA ALA A 132 5.84 -13.94 -4.10
C ALA A 132 5.24 -13.71 -2.71
N GLY A 133 3.99 -14.14 -2.52
CA GLY A 133 3.27 -14.02 -1.26
C GLY A 133 2.67 -12.64 -1.03
N THR A 134 2.55 -12.24 0.23
CA THR A 134 2.01 -10.91 0.59
C THR A 134 3.05 -9.83 0.33
N VAL A 135 2.73 -8.90 -0.57
CA VAL A 135 3.62 -7.80 -0.97
C VAL A 135 3.37 -6.51 -0.17
N TYR A 136 2.19 -6.38 0.42
CA TYR A 136 1.79 -5.21 1.17
C TYR A 136 0.75 -5.57 2.22
N ALA A 137 0.82 -4.96 3.40
CA ALA A 137 -0.25 -5.02 4.39
C ALA A 137 -0.30 -3.77 5.27
N ARG A 138 -1.53 -3.37 5.66
CA ARG A 138 -1.76 -2.41 6.74
C ARG A 138 -3.10 -2.63 7.42
N THR A 139 -3.22 -2.13 8.64
CA THR A 139 -4.52 -2.04 9.31
C THR A 139 -5.30 -0.85 8.77
N ILE A 140 -6.61 -1.00 8.60
CA ILE A 140 -7.53 0.05 8.20
C ILE A 140 -8.40 0.40 9.41
N PRO A 141 -8.06 1.45 10.19
CA PRO A 141 -8.71 1.71 11.48
C PRO A 141 -10.22 1.91 11.40
N TRP A 142 -10.71 2.63 10.38
CA TRP A 142 -12.14 2.89 10.21
C TRP A 142 -12.95 1.67 9.74
N LEU A 143 -12.29 0.63 9.24
CA LEU A 143 -12.93 -0.66 8.96
C LEU A 143 -12.74 -1.66 10.10
N GLY A 144 -11.72 -1.47 10.95
CA GLY A 144 -11.30 -2.48 11.92
C GLY A 144 -10.79 -3.76 11.26
N ARG A 145 -10.29 -3.68 10.02
CA ARG A 145 -9.84 -4.82 9.20
C ARG A 145 -8.39 -4.63 8.78
N ARG A 146 -7.68 -5.72 8.54
CA ARG A 146 -6.36 -5.74 7.91
C ARG A 146 -6.52 -5.87 6.40
N LEU A 147 -6.03 -4.88 5.65
CA LEU A 147 -5.93 -4.95 4.20
C LEU A 147 -4.55 -5.50 3.82
N SER A 148 -4.50 -6.40 2.85
CA SER A 148 -3.25 -6.84 2.22
C SER A 148 -3.40 -7.01 0.72
N PHE A 149 -2.26 -7.02 0.02
CA PHE A 149 -2.17 -7.46 -1.37
C PHE A 149 -1.18 -8.63 -1.45
N ARG A 150 -1.54 -9.68 -2.17
CA ARG A 150 -0.69 -10.85 -2.37
C ARG A 150 -0.70 -11.32 -3.82
N THR A 151 0.34 -12.04 -4.22
CA THR A 151 0.40 -12.69 -5.54
C THR A 151 -0.63 -13.81 -5.69
N LEU A 152 -1.06 -14.08 -6.93
CA LEU A 152 -1.95 -15.21 -7.28
C LEU A 152 -1.18 -16.52 -7.40
N THR A 153 -0.73 -17.07 -6.28
CA THR A 153 0.09 -18.29 -6.24
C THR A 153 -0.52 -19.39 -5.39
N GLU A 154 -1.63 -19.14 -4.69
CA GLU A 154 -2.28 -20.12 -3.83
C GLU A 154 -3.19 -21.06 -4.63
N PRO A 155 -3.36 -22.33 -4.19
CA PRO A 155 -4.31 -23.24 -4.80
C PRO A 155 -5.73 -22.64 -4.85
N GLY A 156 -6.35 -22.65 -6.03
CA GLY A 156 -7.70 -22.11 -6.23
C GLY A 156 -7.77 -20.64 -6.64
N ASP A 157 -6.66 -19.90 -6.58
CA ASP A 157 -6.61 -18.49 -6.98
C ASP A 157 -7.08 -18.26 -8.42
N VAL A 158 -6.63 -19.10 -9.35
CA VAL A 158 -7.04 -19.03 -10.76
C VAL A 158 -8.53 -19.37 -10.93
N ILE A 159 -9.08 -20.28 -10.13
CA ILE A 159 -10.50 -20.61 -10.14
C ILE A 159 -11.31 -19.41 -9.64
N LEU A 160 -10.86 -18.76 -8.58
CA LEU A 160 -11.49 -17.56 -8.04
C LEU A 160 -11.46 -16.41 -9.05
N PHE A 161 -10.30 -16.15 -9.65
CA PHE A 161 -10.15 -15.19 -10.74
C PHE A 161 -11.12 -15.51 -11.89
N SER A 162 -11.17 -16.76 -12.34
CA SER A 162 -12.06 -17.21 -13.41
C SER A 162 -13.53 -17.01 -13.07
N THR A 163 -13.91 -17.25 -11.82
CA THR A 163 -15.26 -17.03 -11.32
C THR A 163 -15.63 -15.55 -11.40
N TRP A 164 -14.74 -14.66 -10.95
CA TRP A 164 -14.98 -13.22 -11.01
C TRP A 164 -15.01 -12.69 -12.45
N MET A 165 -14.11 -13.13 -13.33
CA MET A 165 -14.12 -12.65 -14.72
C MET A 165 -15.35 -13.07 -15.51
N ASN A 166 -15.98 -14.18 -15.12
CA ASN A 166 -17.25 -14.64 -15.67
C ASN A 166 -18.49 -14.06 -14.97
N ASP A 167 -18.34 -13.30 -13.88
CA ASP A 167 -19.46 -12.56 -13.28
C ASP A 167 -19.91 -11.47 -14.27
N PRO A 168 -21.20 -11.43 -14.69
CA PRO A 168 -21.69 -10.45 -15.67
C PRO A 168 -21.36 -8.98 -15.33
N ARG A 169 -21.32 -8.63 -14.04
CA ARG A 169 -20.98 -7.29 -13.57
C ARG A 169 -19.52 -6.95 -13.83
N VAL A 170 -18.62 -7.90 -13.58
CA VAL A 170 -17.18 -7.73 -13.83
C VAL A 170 -16.92 -7.76 -15.33
N ALA A 171 -17.50 -8.74 -16.03
CA ALA A 171 -17.38 -8.93 -17.47
C ALA A 171 -17.80 -7.67 -18.27
N ALA A 172 -18.81 -6.94 -17.81
CA ALA A 172 -19.26 -5.71 -18.45
C ALA A 172 -18.16 -4.63 -18.57
N VAL A 173 -17.15 -4.67 -17.68
CA VAL A 173 -16.03 -3.72 -17.66
C VAL A 173 -14.73 -4.36 -18.11
N TRP A 174 -14.43 -5.56 -17.61
CA TRP A 174 -13.14 -6.22 -17.80
C TRP A 174 -13.03 -6.98 -19.13
N GLN A 175 -14.16 -7.50 -19.64
CA GLN A 175 -14.25 -8.16 -20.95
C GLN A 175 -13.33 -9.39 -21.16
N GLU A 176 -12.86 -10.03 -20.10
CA GLU A 176 -12.09 -11.29 -20.15
C GLU A 176 -12.96 -12.49 -19.73
N THR A 177 -14.15 -12.67 -20.29
CA THR A 177 -14.93 -13.90 -20.05
C THR A 177 -14.30 -15.07 -20.78
N GLY A 178 -14.28 -16.26 -20.19
CA GLY A 178 -13.59 -17.40 -20.78
C GLY A 178 -13.60 -18.67 -19.94
N THR A 179 -12.96 -19.71 -20.47
CA THR A 179 -12.80 -20.98 -19.75
C THR A 179 -11.72 -20.87 -18.69
N LEU A 180 -11.71 -21.79 -17.73
CA LEU A 180 -10.70 -21.85 -16.69
C LEU A 180 -9.29 -22.02 -17.28
N GLU A 181 -9.15 -22.81 -18.34
CA GLU A 181 -7.87 -23.05 -19.02
C GLU A 181 -7.33 -21.79 -19.68
N ALA A 182 -8.20 -21.00 -20.32
CA ALA A 182 -7.82 -19.72 -20.91
C ALA A 182 -7.35 -18.72 -19.83
N HIS A 183 -8.08 -18.63 -18.72
CA HIS A 183 -7.68 -17.80 -17.58
C HIS A 183 -6.38 -18.27 -16.92
N ALA A 184 -6.17 -19.58 -16.81
CA ALA A 184 -4.92 -20.13 -16.29
C ALA A 184 -3.72 -19.75 -17.18
N ALA A 185 -3.88 -19.87 -18.50
CA ALA A 185 -2.86 -19.45 -19.46
C ALA A 185 -2.58 -17.94 -19.40
N TYR A 186 -3.63 -17.13 -19.27
CA TYR A 186 -3.53 -15.68 -19.12
C TYR A 186 -2.75 -15.28 -17.85
N ILE A 187 -3.10 -15.83 -16.68
CA ILE A 187 -2.38 -15.55 -15.43
C ILE A 187 -0.92 -16.03 -15.50
N ALA A 188 -0.66 -17.20 -16.09
CA ALA A 188 0.70 -17.70 -16.27
C ALA A 188 1.55 -16.77 -17.17
N GLN A 189 0.96 -16.22 -18.23
CA GLN A 189 1.64 -15.25 -19.09
C GLN A 189 2.00 -13.97 -18.32
N LEU A 190 1.07 -13.42 -17.53
CA LEU A 190 1.35 -12.24 -16.71
C LEU A 190 2.44 -12.52 -15.67
N GLN A 191 2.41 -13.68 -15.01
CA GLN A 191 3.42 -14.04 -14.01
C GLN A 191 4.82 -14.23 -14.61
N ALA A 192 4.90 -14.62 -15.88
CA ALA A 192 6.15 -14.76 -16.61
C ALA A 192 6.69 -13.42 -17.16
N ASP A 193 5.88 -12.36 -17.17
CA ASP A 193 6.27 -11.03 -17.66
C ASP A 193 6.67 -10.09 -16.50
N PRO A 194 7.97 -9.75 -16.36
CA PRO A 194 8.44 -8.80 -15.34
C PRO A 194 7.84 -7.39 -15.46
N ALA A 195 7.20 -7.09 -16.61
CA ALA A 195 6.51 -5.84 -16.84
C ALA A 195 5.18 -5.75 -16.05
N THR A 196 4.65 -6.87 -15.56
CA THR A 196 3.33 -6.97 -14.91
C THR A 196 3.40 -7.64 -13.54
N LEU A 197 2.40 -7.39 -12.69
CA LEU A 197 2.27 -7.99 -11.38
C LEU A 197 0.78 -8.20 -11.06
N PRO A 198 0.24 -9.42 -11.27
CA PRO A 198 -1.12 -9.77 -10.89
C PRO A 198 -1.22 -10.03 -9.38
N LEU A 199 -2.19 -9.41 -8.73
CA LEU A 199 -2.41 -9.46 -7.28
C LEU A 199 -3.88 -9.73 -6.94
N LEU A 200 -4.08 -10.33 -5.78
CA LEU A 200 -5.35 -10.33 -5.05
C LEU A 200 -5.26 -9.33 -3.90
N GLY A 201 -6.29 -8.48 -3.79
CA GLY A 201 -6.54 -7.71 -2.58
C GLY A 201 -7.33 -8.55 -1.58
N CYS A 202 -6.91 -8.52 -0.32
CA CYS A 202 -7.52 -9.28 0.76
C CYS A 202 -7.94 -8.38 1.93
N LEU A 203 -9.02 -8.76 2.61
CA LEU A 203 -9.42 -8.22 3.91
C LEU A 203 -9.42 -9.35 4.95
N ASP A 204 -8.58 -9.23 5.97
CA ASP A 204 -8.27 -10.29 6.94
C ASP A 204 -7.96 -11.64 6.28
N GLY A 205 -7.18 -11.59 5.20
CA GLY A 205 -6.77 -12.77 4.43
C GLY A 205 -7.79 -13.25 3.39
N ALA A 206 -9.05 -12.84 3.46
CA ALA A 206 -10.06 -13.22 2.46
C ALA A 206 -9.93 -12.35 1.18
N PRO A 207 -9.70 -12.93 -0.01
CA PRO A 207 -9.62 -12.18 -1.27
C PRO A 207 -10.96 -11.51 -1.63
N PHE A 208 -10.90 -10.27 -2.09
CA PHE A 208 -12.10 -9.50 -2.51
C PHE A 208 -12.01 -8.93 -3.93
N GLY A 209 -10.81 -8.80 -4.49
CA GLY A 209 -10.62 -8.18 -5.79
C GLY A 209 -9.29 -8.55 -6.44
N TYR A 210 -9.29 -8.50 -7.77
CA TYR A 210 -8.13 -8.70 -8.62
C TYR A 210 -7.54 -7.36 -9.04
N PHE A 211 -6.21 -7.27 -9.04
CA PHE A 211 -5.45 -6.10 -9.43
C PHE A 211 -4.33 -6.51 -10.37
N GLU A 212 -4.17 -5.78 -11.47
CA GLU A 212 -3.05 -5.97 -12.40
C GLU A 212 -2.21 -4.71 -12.38
N LEU A 213 -0.99 -4.79 -11.85
CA LEU A 213 -0.05 -3.68 -11.83
C LEU A 213 0.89 -3.79 -13.01
N TYR A 214 1.28 -2.66 -13.59
CA TYR A 214 2.16 -2.65 -14.75
C TYR A 214 3.16 -1.51 -14.71
N TRP A 215 4.28 -1.68 -15.40
CA TRP A 215 5.18 -0.58 -15.75
C TRP A 215 4.64 0.15 -16.98
N ALA A 216 4.28 1.42 -16.83
CA ALA A 216 3.57 2.16 -17.87
C ALA A 216 4.40 2.28 -19.15
N ARG A 217 5.73 2.42 -19.02
CA ARG A 217 6.65 2.51 -20.16
C ARG A 217 6.69 1.25 -21.01
N GLU A 218 6.56 0.07 -20.41
CA GLU A 218 6.46 -1.21 -21.11
C GLU A 218 5.06 -1.50 -21.63
N SER A 219 4.02 -0.87 -21.09
CA SER A 219 2.63 -1.10 -21.47
C SER A 219 2.24 -0.43 -22.81
N ARG A 220 1.04 -0.75 -23.30
CA ARG A 220 0.38 -0.05 -24.44
C ARG A 220 0.21 1.45 -24.23
N LEU A 221 0.20 1.92 -22.98
CA LEU A 221 0.05 3.33 -22.64
C LEU A 221 1.37 4.09 -22.82
N GLY A 222 2.52 3.44 -22.68
CA GLY A 222 3.85 4.06 -22.70
C GLY A 222 4.11 5.00 -23.89
N PRO A 223 3.75 4.62 -25.12
CA PRO A 223 3.93 5.49 -26.30
C PRO A 223 2.95 6.67 -26.40
N LEU A 224 1.88 6.70 -25.60
CA LEU A 224 0.79 7.67 -25.73
C LEU A 224 0.98 8.93 -24.89
N TYR A 225 2.06 8.99 -24.10
CA TYR A 225 2.46 10.14 -23.29
C TYR A 225 3.95 10.07 -23.00
N GLU A 226 4.52 11.12 -22.39
CA GLU A 226 5.91 11.11 -21.93
C GLU A 226 6.07 10.22 -20.68
N SER A 227 6.06 8.90 -20.88
CA SER A 227 6.15 7.92 -19.79
C SER A 227 7.53 7.91 -19.15
N GLY A 228 7.58 8.03 -17.82
CA GLY A 228 8.81 7.92 -17.04
C GLY A 228 9.33 6.48 -16.97
N PRO A 229 10.63 6.26 -16.68
CA PRO A 229 11.22 4.93 -16.56
C PRO A 229 10.64 4.09 -15.42
N TYR A 230 10.01 4.72 -14.43
CA TYR A 230 9.42 4.05 -13.26
C TYR A 230 7.94 4.40 -13.08
N ASP A 231 7.28 4.91 -14.12
CA ASP A 231 5.85 5.14 -14.03
C ASP A 231 5.11 3.80 -13.91
N ARG A 232 4.19 3.73 -12.96
CA ARG A 232 3.38 2.55 -12.68
C ARG A 232 1.94 2.81 -13.04
N GLY A 233 1.20 1.77 -13.41
CA GLY A 233 -0.24 1.87 -13.49
C GLY A 233 -0.91 0.62 -12.93
N TRP A 234 -2.23 0.65 -12.90
CA TRP A 234 -3.03 -0.45 -12.40
C TRP A 234 -4.32 -0.62 -13.19
N HIS A 235 -4.81 -1.84 -13.20
CA HIS A 235 -6.20 -2.17 -13.49
C HIS A 235 -6.79 -2.92 -12.29
N VAL A 236 -8.10 -2.82 -12.10
CA VAL A 236 -8.81 -3.42 -10.95
C VAL A 236 -10.16 -4.00 -11.34
N ALA A 237 -10.45 -5.20 -10.81
CA ALA A 237 -11.76 -5.81 -10.81
C ALA A 237 -12.13 -6.20 -9.37
N ILE A 238 -13.20 -5.62 -8.83
CA ILE A 238 -13.73 -6.03 -7.52
C ILE A 238 -14.68 -7.19 -7.74
N GLY A 239 -14.31 -8.37 -7.25
CA GLY A 239 -15.07 -9.60 -7.41
C GLY A 239 -16.12 -9.79 -6.33
N ASP A 240 -15.76 -9.55 -5.07
CA ASP A 240 -16.69 -9.65 -3.94
C ASP A 240 -17.60 -8.40 -3.86
N ASP A 241 -18.90 -8.62 -4.03
CA ASP A 241 -19.90 -7.55 -4.02
C ASP A 241 -20.07 -6.91 -2.63
N ALA A 242 -19.76 -7.65 -1.55
CA ALA A 242 -19.80 -7.13 -0.18
C ALA A 242 -18.68 -6.12 0.11
N VAL A 243 -17.63 -6.10 -0.72
CA VAL A 243 -16.44 -5.25 -0.56
C VAL A 243 -16.45 -4.11 -1.59
N ARG A 244 -17.62 -3.47 -1.75
CA ARG A 244 -17.85 -2.36 -2.68
C ARG A 244 -18.38 -1.12 -1.97
N GLY A 245 -18.19 0.03 -2.63
CA GLY A 245 -18.64 1.31 -2.12
C GLY A 245 -17.54 2.12 -1.43
N ARG A 246 -17.91 3.32 -0.98
CA ARG A 246 -16.98 4.36 -0.54
C ARG A 246 -16.02 3.92 0.59
N PRO A 247 -16.47 3.21 1.66
CA PRO A 247 -15.56 2.81 2.74
C PRO A 247 -14.43 1.89 2.24
N TYR A 248 -14.74 0.91 1.40
CA TYR A 248 -13.75 -0.02 0.85
C TYR A 248 -12.88 0.63 -0.22
N LEU A 249 -13.46 1.45 -1.12
CA LEU A 249 -12.68 2.23 -2.09
C LEU A 249 -11.64 3.11 -1.39
N SER A 250 -12.04 3.81 -0.32
CA SER A 250 -11.15 4.65 0.48
C SER A 250 -10.09 3.85 1.26
N ALA A 251 -10.27 2.53 1.41
CA ALA A 251 -9.31 1.63 2.02
C ALA A 251 -8.32 1.07 1.00
N TRP A 252 -8.79 0.43 -0.07
CA TRP A 252 -7.89 -0.29 -0.99
C TRP A 252 -7.17 0.65 -1.96
N LEU A 253 -7.80 1.70 -2.48
CA LEU A 253 -7.18 2.53 -3.53
C LEU A 253 -5.94 3.27 -3.00
N PRO A 254 -6.01 4.02 -1.88
CA PRO A 254 -4.81 4.63 -1.31
C PRO A 254 -3.73 3.62 -0.90
N SER A 255 -4.13 2.44 -0.42
CA SER A 255 -3.20 1.38 -0.05
C SER A 255 -2.44 0.82 -1.25
N LEU A 256 -3.12 0.64 -2.39
CA LEU A 256 -2.51 0.19 -3.63
C LEU A 256 -1.54 1.23 -4.17
N MET A 257 -1.92 2.52 -4.13
CA MET A 257 -1.05 3.61 -4.55
C MET A 257 0.18 3.72 -3.64
N HIS A 258 -0.02 3.54 -2.34
CA HIS A 258 1.05 3.48 -1.37
C HIS A 258 2.01 2.33 -1.68
N TYR A 259 1.51 1.12 -1.93
CA TYR A 259 2.33 -0.01 -2.36
C TYR A 259 3.16 0.31 -3.60
N LEU A 260 2.55 0.88 -4.65
CA LEU A 260 3.25 1.24 -5.88
C LEU A 260 4.40 2.25 -5.67
N PHE A 261 4.26 3.17 -4.72
CA PHE A 261 5.35 4.09 -4.35
C PHE A 261 6.43 3.43 -3.47
N LEU A 262 6.10 2.41 -2.68
CA LEU A 262 7.05 1.75 -1.80
C LEU A 262 7.84 0.64 -2.48
N ASP A 263 7.20 -0.16 -3.34
CA ASP A 263 7.81 -1.30 -4.03
C ASP A 263 8.97 -0.86 -4.92
N GLU A 264 8.84 0.32 -5.55
CA GLU A 264 9.90 0.97 -6.29
C GLU A 264 10.02 2.45 -5.86
N PRO A 265 11.06 2.81 -5.07
CA PRO A 265 11.23 4.16 -4.56
C PRO A 265 11.51 5.21 -5.64
N ARG A 266 11.91 4.82 -6.85
CA ARG A 266 12.07 5.74 -7.99
C ARG A 266 10.74 6.08 -8.68
N THR A 267 9.64 5.39 -8.39
CA THR A 267 8.31 5.72 -8.90
C THR A 267 7.88 7.11 -8.42
N GLN A 268 7.73 8.06 -9.36
CA GLN A 268 7.27 9.43 -9.06
C GLN A 268 5.82 9.67 -9.51
N ARG A 269 5.30 8.85 -10.41
CA ARG A 269 3.96 9.00 -10.98
C ARG A 269 3.29 7.64 -11.13
N ILE A 270 2.03 7.59 -10.71
CA ILE A 270 1.13 6.46 -10.93
C ILE A 270 0.05 6.92 -11.91
N VAL A 271 -0.20 6.16 -12.97
CA VAL A 271 -1.10 6.51 -14.07
C VAL A 271 -2.28 5.55 -14.20
N GLY A 272 -3.40 6.09 -14.67
CA GLY A 272 -4.61 5.32 -14.96
C GLY A 272 -5.27 5.79 -16.26
N GLU A 273 -6.03 4.90 -16.89
CA GLU A 273 -6.61 5.11 -18.22
C GLU A 273 -8.13 4.82 -18.26
N PRO A 274 -8.94 5.47 -17.39
CA PRO A 274 -10.39 5.35 -17.43
C PRO A 274 -10.94 5.82 -18.78
N ARG A 275 -12.12 5.30 -19.16
CA ARG A 275 -12.80 5.81 -20.36
C ARG A 275 -13.15 7.29 -20.18
N ALA A 276 -12.94 8.08 -21.23
CA ALA A 276 -13.17 9.53 -21.18
C ALA A 276 -14.65 9.90 -20.99
N ASP A 277 -15.57 9.01 -21.36
CA ASP A 277 -17.02 9.17 -21.20
C ASP A 277 -17.52 8.76 -19.80
N HIS A 278 -16.67 8.18 -18.94
CA HIS A 278 -17.07 7.69 -17.63
C HIS A 278 -16.86 8.74 -16.52
N ALA A 279 -17.67 9.80 -16.56
CA ALA A 279 -17.56 10.98 -15.70
C ALA A 279 -17.46 10.66 -14.20
N GLN A 280 -18.25 9.69 -13.70
CA GLN A 280 -18.23 9.31 -12.29
C GLN A 280 -16.88 8.72 -11.84
N GLN A 281 -16.24 7.90 -12.68
CA GLN A 281 -14.92 7.34 -12.34
C GLN A 281 -13.83 8.40 -12.41
N ILE A 282 -13.89 9.30 -13.39
CA ILE A 282 -12.96 10.43 -13.47
C ILE A 282 -13.09 11.30 -12.21
N TRP A 283 -14.32 11.64 -11.80
CA TRP A 283 -14.56 12.39 -10.57
C TRP A 283 -14.03 11.65 -9.33
N ASN A 284 -14.26 10.35 -9.21
CA ASN A 284 -13.73 9.54 -8.09
C ASN A 284 -12.20 9.55 -8.04
N LEU A 285 -11.54 9.50 -9.21
CA LEU A 285 -10.08 9.57 -9.31
C LEU A 285 -9.58 10.96 -8.93
N HIS A 286 -10.24 12.03 -9.39
CA HIS A 286 -9.90 13.40 -8.98
C HIS A 286 -10.06 13.59 -7.46
N ALA A 287 -11.15 13.11 -6.88
CA ALA A 287 -11.38 13.12 -5.44
C ALA A 287 -10.34 12.27 -4.65
N SER A 288 -9.66 11.34 -5.33
CA SER A 288 -8.56 10.53 -4.77
C SER A 288 -7.17 11.13 -5.03
N GLY A 289 -7.09 12.35 -5.57
CA GLY A 289 -5.85 13.09 -5.81
C GLY A 289 -5.24 12.94 -7.21
N PHE A 290 -5.91 12.25 -8.13
CA PHE A 290 -5.44 12.16 -9.51
C PHE A 290 -5.78 13.44 -10.29
N ALA A 291 -4.94 13.78 -11.26
CA ALA A 291 -5.23 14.82 -12.24
C ALA A 291 -5.27 14.22 -13.64
N THR A 292 -6.17 14.69 -14.49
CA THR A 292 -6.13 14.35 -15.92
C THR A 292 -4.96 15.08 -16.58
N ILE A 293 -4.05 14.32 -17.21
CA ILE A 293 -2.84 14.87 -17.83
C ILE A 293 -2.87 14.81 -19.36
N ALA A 294 -3.71 13.96 -19.94
CA ALA A 294 -3.92 13.88 -21.39
C ALA A 294 -5.25 13.20 -21.72
N THR A 295 -5.67 13.30 -22.97
CA THR A 295 -6.67 12.39 -23.56
C THR A 295 -6.01 11.62 -24.67
N VAL A 296 -6.13 10.29 -24.65
CA VAL A 296 -5.47 9.39 -25.59
C VAL A 296 -6.47 8.43 -26.21
N ASP A 297 -6.25 8.05 -27.47
CA ASP A 297 -7.13 7.12 -28.19
C ASP A 297 -6.47 5.74 -28.27
N PHE A 298 -7.19 4.73 -27.76
CA PHE A 298 -6.91 3.32 -28.00
C PHE A 298 -7.87 2.79 -29.08
N PRO A 299 -7.52 1.68 -29.78
CA PRO A 299 -8.41 1.10 -30.79
C PRO A 299 -9.84 0.82 -30.33
N HIS A 300 -10.02 0.54 -29.02
CA HIS A 300 -11.30 0.15 -28.42
C HIS A 300 -11.91 1.22 -27.49
N LYS A 301 -11.20 2.32 -27.17
CA LYS A 301 -11.71 3.39 -26.29
C LYS A 301 -10.95 4.71 -26.44
N ARG A 302 -11.63 5.82 -26.19
CA ARG A 302 -11.00 7.10 -25.83
C ARG A 302 -10.79 7.13 -24.31
N ALA A 303 -9.58 7.38 -23.85
CA ALA A 303 -9.22 7.37 -22.44
C ALA A 303 -8.80 8.76 -21.95
N ALA A 304 -9.26 9.13 -20.74
CA ALA A 304 -8.73 10.27 -20.01
C ALA A 304 -7.54 9.78 -19.18
N LEU A 305 -6.32 10.01 -19.65
CA LEU A 305 -5.11 9.63 -18.92
C LEU A 305 -5.01 10.47 -17.64
N VAL A 306 -5.06 9.80 -16.49
CA VAL A 306 -4.92 10.43 -15.18
C VAL A 306 -3.59 10.07 -14.54
N ALA A 307 -3.10 10.92 -13.65
CA ALA A 307 -1.86 10.71 -12.91
C ALA A 307 -1.97 11.19 -11.46
N LEU A 308 -1.34 10.44 -10.56
CA LEU A 308 -1.09 10.81 -9.17
C LEU A 308 0.42 10.88 -8.97
N SER A 309 0.92 12.04 -8.51
CA SER A 309 2.34 12.19 -8.18
C SER A 309 2.63 11.76 -6.75
N ARG A 310 3.85 11.22 -6.52
CA ARG A 310 4.32 10.88 -5.17
C ARG A 310 4.26 12.09 -4.25
N ALA A 311 4.71 13.25 -4.74
CA ALA A 311 4.71 14.49 -3.97
C ALA A 311 3.30 14.87 -3.50
N HIS A 312 2.29 14.77 -4.37
CA HIS A 312 0.90 15.01 -4.00
C HIS A 312 0.41 13.99 -2.97
N PHE A 313 0.63 12.69 -3.23
CA PHE A 313 0.23 11.60 -2.33
C PHE A 313 0.78 11.78 -0.91
N VAL A 314 2.07 12.13 -0.80
CA VAL A 314 2.77 12.30 0.48
C VAL A 314 2.40 13.60 1.19
N ARG A 315 2.46 14.72 0.48
CA ARG A 315 2.16 16.04 1.05
C ARG A 315 0.73 16.10 1.59
N ASP A 316 -0.22 15.58 0.81
CA ASP A 316 -1.63 15.66 1.14
C ASP A 316 -2.11 14.40 1.86
N ARG A 317 -1.19 13.52 2.29
CA ARG A 317 -1.45 12.36 3.17
C ARG A 317 -2.61 11.49 2.68
N LEU A 318 -2.64 11.22 1.38
CA LEU A 318 -3.77 10.57 0.73
C LEU A 318 -3.98 9.11 1.17
N TRP A 319 -3.10 8.57 2.01
CA TRP A 319 -3.25 7.27 2.68
C TRP A 319 -4.37 7.22 3.75
N VAL A 320 -4.88 8.36 4.23
CA VAL A 320 -6.03 8.45 5.15
C VAL A 320 -7.26 9.02 4.42
N PRO A 321 -8.48 8.46 4.60
CA PRO A 321 -9.71 9.02 4.08
C PRO A 321 -9.96 10.45 4.58
N GLY A 322 -10.60 11.28 3.75
CA GLY A 322 -10.88 12.67 4.10
C GLY A 322 -9.66 13.59 4.04
N ALA A 323 -8.47 13.05 3.75
CA ALA A 323 -7.28 13.87 3.60
C ALA A 323 -7.42 14.85 2.41
N ALA A 324 -8.08 14.47 1.32
CA ALA A 324 -8.35 15.35 0.18
C ALA A 324 -9.68 16.12 0.26
N ALA A 325 -10.40 16.11 1.40
CA ALA A 325 -11.70 16.77 1.50
C ALA A 325 -11.57 18.30 1.45
N ALA A 326 -12.56 18.99 0.87
CA ALA A 326 -12.52 20.45 0.70
C ALA A 326 -12.52 21.23 2.03
N ASP A 327 -13.04 20.61 3.10
CA ASP A 327 -13.03 21.11 4.47
C ASP A 327 -11.82 20.62 5.29
N ALA A 328 -10.91 19.86 4.67
CA ALA A 328 -9.68 19.45 5.33
C ALA A 328 -8.81 20.67 5.61
N ALA A 329 -8.44 20.86 6.88
CA ALA A 329 -7.58 21.96 7.30
C ALA A 329 -6.29 22.02 6.45
N PRO A 330 -5.81 23.23 6.07
CA PRO A 330 -4.61 23.39 5.26
C PRO A 330 -3.42 22.69 5.91
N ARG A 331 -2.74 21.83 5.14
CA ARG A 331 -1.57 21.08 5.62
C ARG A 331 -0.31 21.81 5.19
N PRO A 332 0.47 22.41 6.09
CA PRO A 332 1.73 23.01 5.70
C PRO A 332 2.66 21.91 5.14
N PRO A 333 3.20 22.09 3.92
CA PRO A 333 4.17 21.17 3.33
C PRO A 333 5.56 21.30 3.96
N SER A 334 5.75 22.22 4.90
CA SER A 334 7.04 22.47 5.51
C SER A 334 7.29 21.43 6.59
N VAL A 335 8.34 20.63 6.38
CA VAL A 335 9.20 20.17 7.47
C VAL A 335 9.28 21.31 8.49
N PRO A 336 8.75 21.15 9.73
CA PRO A 336 8.89 22.18 10.73
C PRO A 336 10.37 22.51 10.87
N VAL A 337 10.72 23.79 10.78
CA VAL A 337 12.08 24.26 11.01
C VAL A 337 12.51 23.87 12.41
#